data_AF-A0A2X4US58-F1
#
_entry.id   AF-A0A2X4US58-F1
#
_cell.length_a   1.000
_cell.length_b   1.000
_cell.length_c   1.000
_cell.angle_alpha   90.00
_cell.angle_beta   90.00
_cell.angle_gamma   90.00
#
_symmetry.space_group_name_H-M   'P 1'
#
loop_
_entity.id
_entity.type
_entity.pdbx_description
1 polymer ?
#
loop_
_entity_poly.entity_id
_entity_poly.type
_entity_poly.pdbx_seq_one_letter_code
_entity_poly.pdbx_strand_id
1 'polypeptide(L)' 'MAGLPLLMFIIFPAALALLIRYAAGVGGKNVSFLPLFFLIAAVSFTLSVCYVVYHYGMS' A
#
# COMPACT_ATOMS: atom_id res chain seq x y z
N MET A 1 -9.46 -13.46 -15.98
CA MET A 1 -9.23 -13.47 -14.52
C MET A 1 -8.14 -12.45 -14.11
N ALA A 2 -8.14 -11.24 -14.69
CA ALA A 2 -7.14 -10.19 -14.41
C ALA A 2 -7.62 -9.11 -13.41
N GLY A 3 -8.87 -9.18 -12.95
CA GLY A 3 -9.43 -8.22 -11.98
C GLY A 3 -9.03 -8.48 -10.51
N LEU A 4 -8.70 -9.73 -10.16
CA LEU A 4 -8.22 -10.11 -8.82
C LEU A 4 -6.92 -9.41 -8.39
N PRO A 5 -5.86 -9.33 -9.23
CA PRO A 5 -4.64 -8.63 -8.84
C PRO A 5 -4.86 -7.11 -8.70
N LEU A 6 -5.71 -6.51 -9.53
CA LEU A 6 -6.07 -5.09 -9.41
C LEU A 6 -6.84 -4.80 -8.11
N LEU A 7 -7.79 -5.67 -7.74
CA LEU A 7 -8.51 -5.55 -6.48
C LEU A 7 -7.55 -5.71 -5.28
N MET A 8 -6.65 -6.68 -5.31
CA MET A 8 -5.64 -6.85 -4.25
C MET A 8 -4.72 -5.63 -4.13
N PHE A 9 -4.37 -4.99 -5.24
CA PHE A 9 -3.54 -3.78 -5.25
C PHE A 9 -4.21 -2.56 -4.62
N ILE A 10 -5.54 -2.51 -4.55
CA ILE A 10 -6.31 -1.43 -3.92
C ILE A 10 -6.66 -1.79 -2.48
N ILE A 11 -7.05 -3.05 -2.24
CA ILE A 11 -7.48 -3.54 -0.93
C ILE A 11 -6.31 -3.57 0.05
N PHE A 12 -5.11 -3.95 -0.40
CA PHE A 12 -3.93 -4.01 0.46
C PHE A 12 -3.54 -2.65 1.06
N PRO A 13 -3.31 -1.58 0.27
CA PRO A 13 -3.00 -0.27 0.82
C PRO A 13 -4.16 0.32 1.63
N ALA A 14 -5.42 0.02 1.27
CA ALA A 14 -6.59 0.45 2.05
C ALA A 14 -6.65 -0.22 3.42
N ALA A 15 -6.45 -1.54 3.50
CA ALA A 15 -6.41 -2.28 4.75
C ALA A 15 -5.25 -1.83 5.64
N LEU A 16 -4.07 -1.61 5.07
CA LEU A 16 -2.90 -1.12 5.79
C LEU A 16 -3.11 0.31 6.32
N ALA A 17 -3.70 1.21 5.51
CA ALA A 17 -4.02 2.56 5.92
C ALA A 17 -5.04 2.60 7.07
N LEU A 18 -6.07 1.74 7.01
CA LEU A 18 -7.03 1.59 8.11
C LEU A 18 -6.37 1.06 9.39
N LEU A 19 -5.47 0.09 9.27
CA LEU A 19 -4.75 -0.49 10.41
C LEU A 19 -3.84 0.55 11.08
N ILE A 20 -3.10 1.33 10.30
CA ILE A 20 -2.26 2.42 10.83
C ILE A 20 -3.11 3.51 11.49
N ARG A 21 -4.23 3.89 10.87
CA ARG A 21 -5.16 4.85 11.44
C ARG A 21 -5.77 4.35 12.75
N TYR A 22 -6.12 3.07 12.83
CA TYR A 22 -6.61 2.44 14.06
C TYR A 22 -5.55 2.45 15.16
N ALA A 23 -4.33 2.00 14.86
CA ALA A 23 -3.21 2.02 15.80
C ALA A 23 -2.88 3.43 16.29
N ALA A 24 -2.94 4.43 15.41
CA ALA A 24 -2.73 5.82 15.79
C ALA A 24 -3.86 6.37 16.68
N GLY A 25 -5.10 5.96 16.41
CA GLY A 25 -6.26 6.30 17.24
C GLY A 25 -6.17 5.74 18.65
N VAL A 26 -5.64 4.52 18.82
CA VAL A 26 -5.35 3.93 20.16
C VAL A 26 -4.33 4.79 20.93
N GLY A 27 -3.37 5.42 20.22
CA GLY A 27 -2.41 6.36 20.80
C GLY A 27 -2.92 7.80 20.96
N GLY A 28 -4.22 8.07 20.75
CA GLY A 28 -4.82 9.40 20.86
C GLY A 28 -4.46 10.36 19.72
N LYS A 29 -3.83 9.87 18.63
CA LYS A 29 -3.45 10.68 17.47
C LYS A 29 -4.43 10.48 16.33
N ASN A 30 -5.01 11.58 15.85
CA ASN A 30 -5.84 11.57 14.65
C ASN A 30 -4.98 11.67 13.40
N VAL A 31 -4.81 10.54 12.72
CA VAL A 31 -4.11 10.48 11.42
C VAL A 31 -5.13 10.37 10.30
N SER A 32 -4.98 11.23 9.29
CA SER A 32 -5.90 11.29 8.16
C SER A 32 -5.69 10.11 7.21
N PHE A 33 -6.78 9.47 6.76
CA PHE A 33 -6.73 8.25 5.94
C PHE A 33 -6.16 8.49 4.54
N LEU A 34 -6.58 9.57 3.87
CA LEU A 34 -6.17 9.91 2.50
C LEU A 34 -4.65 9.97 2.30
N PRO A 35 -3.89 10.78 3.08
CA PRO A 35 -2.44 10.86 2.89
C PRO A 35 -1.73 9.54 3.23
N LEU A 36 -2.22 8.78 4.22
CA LEU A 36 -1.71 7.44 4.53
C LEU A 36 -1.90 6.47 3.37
N PHE A 37 -3.10 6.45 2.79
CA PHE A 37 -3.43 5.59 1.66
C PHE A 37 -2.52 5.87 0.46
N PHE A 38 -2.35 7.14 0.08
CA PHE A 38 -1.46 7.51 -1.02
C PHE A 38 0.00 7.13 -0.77
N LEU A 39 0.50 7.30 0.46
CA LEU A 39 1.87 6.97 0.81
C LEU A 39 2.12 5.46 0.70
N ILE A 40 1.21 4.64 1.26
CA ILE A 40 1.32 3.18 1.21
C ILE A 40 1.16 2.66 -0.22
N ALA A 41 0.24 3.25 -0.99
CA ALA A 41 0.06 2.91 -2.40
C ALA A 41 1.33 3.22 -3.22
N ALA A 42 1.94 4.39 -3.01
CA ALA A 42 3.19 4.76 -3.66
C ALA A 42 4.33 3.79 -3.30
N VAL A 43 4.50 3.48 -2.00
CA VAL A 43 5.53 2.52 -1.54
C VAL A 43 5.32 1.13 -2.15
N SER A 44 4.07 0.64 -2.16
CA SER A 44 3.73 -0.66 -2.74
C SER A 44 4.01 -0.70 -4.25
N PHE A 45 3.70 0.38 -4.97
CA PHE A 45 4.01 0.52 -6.39
C PHE A 45 5.52 0.53 -6.64
N THR A 46 6.29 1.34 -5.88
CA THR A 46 7.75 1.39 -5.99
C THR A 46 8.39 0.04 -5.73
N LEU A 47 7.96 -0.68 -4.69
CA LEU A 47 8.45 -2.04 -4.40
C LEU A 47 8.14 -3.01 -5.54
N SER A 48 6.93 -2.95 -6.10
CA SER A 48 6.55 -3.77 -7.24
C SER A 48 7.41 -3.49 -8.47
N VAL A 49 7.66 -2.21 -8.79
CA VAL A 49 8.53 -1.82 -9.92
C VAL A 49 9.97 -2.26 -9.66
N CYS A 50 10.52 -2.02 -8.48
CA CYS A 50 11.85 -2.48 -8.08
C CYS A 50 12.00 -3.99 -8.21
N TYR A 51 10.99 -4.76 -7.78
CA TYR A 51 10.99 -6.22 -7.90
C TYR A 51 11.04 -6.65 -9.37
N VAL A 52 10.21 -6.06 -10.23
CA VAL A 52 10.21 -6.37 -11.66
C VAL A 52 11.55 -6.01 -12.30
N VAL A 53 12.09 -4.83 -12.03
CA VAL A 53 13.39 -4.39 -12.58
C VAL A 53 14.53 -5.29 -12.12
N TYR A 54 14.55 -5.66 -10.83
CA TYR A 54 15.57 -6.57 -10.30
C TYR A 54 15.49 -7.95 -10.93
N HIS A 55 14.28 -8.51 -11.06
CA HIS A 55 14.09 -9.89 -11.50
C HIS A 55 14.14 -10.06 -13.04
N TYR A 56 13.75 -9.04 -13.81
CA TYR A 56 13.69 -9.12 -15.27
C TYR A 56 14.71 -8.23 -16.00
N GLY A 57 15.25 -7.20 -15.33
CA GLY A 57 16.22 -6.27 -15.91
C GLY A 57 17.68 -6.60 -15.57
N MET A 58 17.94 -7.39 -14.53
CA MET A 58 19.28 -7.82 -14.12
C MET A 58 19.48 -9.35 -14.16
N SER A 59 18.52 -10.09 -14.77
CA SER A 59 18.65 -11.52 -15.09
C SER A 59 19.02 -11.73 -16.55
#